data_AF-A0A160TGB7-F1
#
_entry.id   AF-A0A160TGB7-F1
#
_cell.length_a   1.000
_cell.length_b   1.000
_cell.length_c   1.000
_cell.angle_alpha   90.00
_cell.angle_beta   90.00
_cell.angle_gamma   90.00
#
_symmetry.space_group_name_H-M   'P 1'
#
loop_
_entity.id
_entity.type
_entity.pdbx_description
1 polymer ?
#
loop_
_entity_poly.entity_id
_entity_poly.type
_entity_poly.pdbx_seq_one_letter_code
_entity_poly.pdbx_strand_id
1 'polypeptide(L)'
;MNLKPTASLIGMLLGGVSLLSGCSPSVQTNLIHPDADKSIVFSASKGGVKGNVSLLELEVGGSIVASTSASSLEYTGGPYPIFSNMMLPYKVYAHSNYGVKTNTGSLYIANPKGHYRYTVASGSNNGYPNSTAEQTGPNLYRLDKAVVRTHAQNAVIEYANARGLTTTQVLATADHMVEAVARYVSQHMSWRSDELNRQVFADNGYESYSPGWDFPQPADLTLTISGDLNNVSSSDDFMGDCEDHAILRAALLRALGFAPWAIWDVIDNPVSHEYNVVLYQGAFRLMDYGTIDRWLETHTWDAHQSYYGWNEEHGPRGTADLNHDYLKDNTHNYPGGRSNGNTWSYQGYYEDVAP
;
A
#
# COMPACT_ATOMS: atom_id res chain seq x y z
N MET A 1 41.30 -18.22 30.76
CA MET A 1 41.20 -18.37 29.29
C MET A 1 39.93 -19.17 29.03
N ASN A 2 38.88 -18.74 28.35
CA ASN A 2 38.60 -17.55 27.56
C ASN A 2 37.19 -17.07 27.92
N LEU A 3 37.07 -15.76 28.14
CA LEU A 3 35.82 -15.04 28.35
C LEU A 3 35.04 -15.01 27.03
N LYS A 4 33.76 -15.40 27.08
CA LYS A 4 32.78 -15.16 26.02
C LYS A 4 32.43 -13.67 26.00
N PRO A 5 32.25 -13.03 24.84
CA PRO A 5 31.81 -11.64 24.78
C PRO A 5 30.34 -11.57 25.22
N THR A 6 30.11 -10.86 26.31
CA THR A 6 28.79 -10.42 26.77
C THR A 6 28.25 -9.41 25.76
N ALA A 7 27.01 -9.62 25.33
CA ALA A 7 26.25 -8.71 24.47
C ALA A 7 26.15 -7.34 25.16
N SER A 8 27.00 -6.42 24.73
CA SER A 8 27.01 -5.04 25.17
C SER A 8 26.07 -4.24 24.27
N LEU A 9 25.02 -3.71 24.87
CA LEU A 9 24.66 -2.29 24.77
C LEU A 9 24.61 -1.68 23.35
N ILE A 10 23.71 -2.13 22.48
CA ILE A 10 23.25 -1.36 21.31
C ILE A 10 21.74 -1.54 21.19
N GLY A 11 20.99 -0.69 21.88
CA GLY A 11 19.53 -0.75 21.92
C GLY A 11 18.89 0.39 22.71
N MET A 12 19.53 1.56 22.72
CA MET A 12 18.98 2.81 23.26
C MET A 12 19.70 3.97 22.58
N LEU A 13 19.26 4.38 21.40
CA LEU A 13 19.55 5.70 20.83
C LEU A 13 18.73 5.82 19.54
N LEU A 14 17.49 6.29 19.70
CA LEU A 14 16.67 6.99 18.70
C LEU A 14 15.30 7.43 19.29
N GLY A 15 15.03 7.17 20.57
CA GLY A 15 14.14 8.02 21.35
C GLY A 15 14.91 9.23 21.84
N GLY A 16 14.78 10.38 21.17
CA GLY A 16 15.37 11.63 21.59
C GLY A 16 14.97 11.95 23.03
N VAL A 17 15.88 11.69 23.97
CA VAL A 17 15.76 12.16 25.35
C VAL A 17 16.02 13.66 25.32
N SER A 18 14.97 14.44 25.09
CA SER A 18 14.98 15.87 25.38
C SER A 18 14.87 16.07 26.89
N LEU A 19 15.99 15.86 27.61
CA LEU A 19 16.19 16.33 28.98
C LEU A 19 16.58 17.82 28.99
N LEU A 20 15.77 18.63 28.30
CA LEU A 20 15.64 20.04 28.60
C LEU A 20 14.31 20.19 29.31
N SER A 21 14.30 20.75 30.51
CA SER A 21 13.12 21.12 31.28
C SER A 21 12.31 22.19 30.53
N GLY A 22 11.69 21.78 29.43
CA GLY A 22 10.96 22.63 28.51
C GLY A 22 9.60 22.99 29.07
N CYS A 23 9.30 24.28 29.12
CA CYS A 23 7.96 24.81 29.42
C CYS A 23 6.96 24.56 28.27
N SER A 24 6.92 23.32 27.75
CA SER A 24 6.17 22.92 26.55
C SER A 24 5.33 21.66 26.82
N PRO A 25 4.22 21.47 26.09
CA PRO A 25 3.49 20.22 26.13
C PRO A 25 4.36 19.07 25.59
N SER A 26 3.96 17.84 25.87
CA SER A 26 4.62 16.63 25.36
C SER A 26 3.66 15.83 24.50
N VAL A 27 4.19 15.07 23.55
CA VAL A 27 3.44 14.07 22.81
C VAL A 27 4.29 12.83 22.65
N GLN A 28 3.66 11.68 22.82
CA GLN A 28 4.24 10.38 22.57
C GLN A 28 3.40 9.69 21.51
N THR A 29 4.06 8.96 20.62
CA THR A 29 3.41 8.13 19.61
C THR A 29 3.74 6.67 19.89
N ASN A 30 2.80 5.76 19.64
CA ASN A 30 2.97 4.32 19.87
C ASN A 30 3.94 3.61 18.91
N LEU A 31 4.63 4.33 18.03
CA LEU A 31 5.49 3.72 17.01
C LEU A 31 6.87 3.31 17.58
N ILE A 32 6.99 2.01 17.85
CA ILE A 32 8.27 1.28 17.95
C ILE A 32 8.48 0.33 16.76
N HIS A 33 7.49 0.11 15.86
CA HIS A 33 7.65 -0.81 14.71
C HIS A 33 6.80 -0.42 13.48
N PRO A 34 7.34 -0.52 12.25
CA PRO A 34 6.70 -0.07 10.99
C PRO A 34 5.46 -0.89 10.54
N ASP A 35 4.93 -1.78 11.38
CA ASP A 35 3.73 -2.57 11.09
C ASP A 35 2.41 -1.89 11.53
N ALA A 36 2.49 -0.92 12.46
CA ALA A 36 1.34 -0.11 12.83
C ALA A 36 1.06 0.87 11.71
N ASP A 37 -0.10 0.79 11.03
CA ASP A 37 -0.72 1.93 10.32
C ASP A 37 -2.05 1.49 9.68
N LYS A 38 -2.98 1.02 10.52
CA LYS A 38 -4.38 1.45 10.38
C LYS A 38 -4.68 2.62 11.31
N SER A 39 -3.95 2.72 12.43
CA SER A 39 -4.19 3.70 13.47
C SER A 39 -2.92 4.00 14.27
N ILE A 40 -2.59 5.28 14.37
CA ILE A 40 -1.50 5.84 15.18
C ILE A 40 -2.11 6.43 16.43
N VAL A 41 -1.56 6.10 17.59
CA VAL A 41 -1.99 6.65 18.88
C VAL A 41 -1.06 7.80 19.24
N PHE A 42 -1.64 8.98 19.39
CA PHE A 42 -1.00 10.20 19.89
C PHE A 42 -1.44 10.43 21.33
N SER A 43 -0.50 10.31 22.26
CA SER A 43 -0.72 10.62 23.68
C SER A 43 -0.09 11.98 23.98
N ALA A 44 -0.91 13.02 23.99
CA ALA A 44 -0.48 14.38 24.28
C ALA A 44 -0.75 14.74 25.75
N SER A 45 0.17 15.49 26.37
CA SER A 45 0.05 15.92 27.76
C SER A 45 0.52 17.36 27.93
N LYS A 46 0.11 17.98 29.04
CA LYS A 46 0.59 19.32 29.43
C LYS A 46 2.11 19.40 29.56
N GLY A 47 2.81 18.27 29.74
CA GLY A 47 4.25 18.23 29.92
C GLY A 47 4.73 19.21 31.00
N GLY A 48 5.70 20.05 30.64
CA GLY A 48 6.29 21.07 31.52
C GLY A 48 5.59 22.43 31.52
N VAL A 49 4.40 22.55 30.91
CA VAL A 49 3.67 23.83 30.86
C VAL A 49 3.27 24.29 32.26
N LYS A 50 3.60 25.55 32.58
CA LYS A 50 3.27 26.17 33.87
C LYS A 50 1.78 26.57 33.95
N GLY A 51 1.20 26.40 35.13
CA GLY A 51 -0.19 26.73 35.43
C GLY A 51 -1.17 25.62 35.10
N ASN A 52 -2.45 25.88 35.34
CA ASN A 52 -3.52 25.01 34.90
C ASN A 52 -3.73 25.20 33.40
N VAL A 53 -3.79 24.08 32.66
CA VAL A 53 -4.14 24.08 31.24
C VAL A 53 -5.66 24.16 31.15
N SER A 54 -6.17 25.19 30.49
CA SER A 54 -7.61 25.38 30.24
C SER A 54 -8.07 24.63 28.99
N LEU A 55 -7.17 24.40 28.04
CA LEU A 55 -7.43 23.69 26.80
C LEU A 55 -6.12 23.07 26.29
N LEU A 56 -6.18 21.80 25.92
CA LEU A 56 -5.13 21.05 25.22
C LEU A 56 -5.69 20.62 23.87
N GLU A 57 -5.00 20.95 22.77
CA GLU A 57 -5.40 20.59 21.41
C GLU A 57 -4.28 19.82 20.73
N LEU A 58 -4.65 18.86 19.89
CA LEU A 58 -3.74 18.11 19.04
C LEU A 58 -4.13 18.36 17.58
N GLU A 59 -3.14 18.81 16.81
CA GLU A 59 -3.17 18.92 15.37
C GLU A 59 -2.34 17.78 14.77
N VAL A 60 -2.90 17.11 13.77
CA VAL A 60 -2.20 16.08 12.99
C VAL A 60 -2.51 16.33 11.51
N GLY A 61 -1.49 16.31 10.66
CA GLY A 61 -1.66 16.56 9.22
C GLY A 61 -2.27 17.94 8.89
N GLY A 62 -2.07 18.93 9.76
CA GLY A 62 -2.60 20.30 9.58
C GLY A 62 -4.04 20.53 10.04
N SER A 63 -4.71 19.52 10.63
CA SER A 63 -6.07 19.64 11.17
C SER A 63 -6.10 19.37 12.67
N ILE A 64 -6.88 20.15 13.44
CA ILE A 64 -7.15 19.86 14.85
C ILE A 64 -8.04 18.62 14.93
N VAL A 65 -7.48 17.53 15.47
CA VAL A 65 -8.14 16.22 15.52
C VAL A 65 -8.69 15.86 16.90
N ALA A 66 -8.18 16.50 17.95
CA ALA A 66 -8.65 16.30 19.31
C ALA A 66 -8.41 17.54 20.18
N SER A 67 -9.32 17.76 21.13
CA SER A 67 -9.23 18.85 22.11
C SER A 67 -9.83 18.43 23.44
N THR A 68 -9.28 18.90 24.56
CA THR A 68 -9.81 18.64 25.90
C THR A 68 -9.46 19.74 26.88
N SER A 69 -10.25 19.92 27.94
CA SER A 69 -9.88 20.75 29.09
C SER A 69 -9.04 20.00 30.15
N ALA A 70 -8.78 18.71 29.95
CA ALA A 70 -7.94 17.90 30.82
C ALA A 70 -6.44 18.17 30.59
N SER A 71 -5.59 17.69 31.51
CA SER A 71 -4.13 17.81 31.41
C SER A 71 -3.48 16.88 30.38
N SER A 72 -4.26 15.99 29.78
CA SER A 72 -3.81 15.00 28.80
C SER A 72 -4.96 14.64 27.87
N LEU A 73 -4.63 14.31 26.63
CA LEU A 73 -5.53 13.76 25.63
C LEU A 73 -4.86 12.57 24.96
N GLU A 74 -5.67 11.62 24.54
CA GLU A 74 -5.26 10.54 23.66
C GLU A 74 -6.12 10.60 22.41
N TYR A 75 -5.48 10.46 21.26
CA TYR A 75 -6.15 10.42 19.97
C TYR A 75 -5.60 9.26 19.15
N THR A 76 -6.51 8.46 18.62
CA THR A 76 -6.20 7.38 17.69
C THR A 76 -6.74 7.78 16.33
N GLY A 77 -5.85 7.98 15.36
CA GLY A 77 -6.22 8.38 13.99
C GLY A 77 -5.40 7.67 12.93
N GLY A 78 -5.82 7.77 11.69
CA GLY A 78 -5.21 7.07 10.56
C GLY A 78 -6.24 6.21 9.78
N PRO A 79 -5.84 5.58 8.66
CA PRO A 79 -4.52 5.70 8.02
C PRO A 79 -4.24 7.14 7.56
N TYR A 80 -2.98 7.45 7.25
CA TYR A 80 -2.57 8.77 6.73
C TYR A 80 -2.01 8.62 5.30
N PRO A 81 -2.85 8.29 4.30
CA PRO A 81 -2.39 7.80 3.02
C PRO A 81 -1.56 8.83 2.25
N ILE A 82 -1.95 10.10 2.32
CA ILE A 82 -1.24 11.22 1.69
C ILE A 82 0.19 11.41 2.23
N PHE A 83 0.52 10.85 3.39
CA PHE A 83 1.86 10.89 3.97
C PHE A 83 2.66 9.62 3.72
N SER A 84 2.19 8.69 2.87
CA SER A 84 2.93 7.47 2.51
C SER A 84 4.37 7.78 2.08
N ASN A 85 5.37 7.23 2.77
CA ASN A 85 6.81 7.52 2.61
C ASN A 85 7.22 8.96 2.86
N MET A 86 6.45 9.68 3.65
CA MET A 86 6.67 11.09 3.99
C MET A 86 6.56 11.30 5.50
N MET A 87 6.91 12.51 5.93
CA MET A 87 6.78 12.91 7.33
C MET A 87 5.38 13.47 7.59
N LEU A 88 4.59 12.80 8.43
CA LEU A 88 3.33 13.30 8.98
C LEU A 88 3.62 14.33 10.08
N PRO A 89 3.30 15.62 9.91
CA PRO A 89 3.47 16.62 10.95
C PRO A 89 2.40 16.49 12.03
N TYR A 90 2.79 16.75 13.28
CA TYR A 90 1.87 16.91 14.40
C TYR A 90 2.27 18.10 15.27
N LYS A 91 1.29 18.67 15.96
CA LYS A 91 1.49 19.80 16.87
C LYS A 91 0.51 19.74 18.03
N VAL A 92 1.01 19.97 19.24
CA VAL A 92 0.20 20.08 20.45
C VAL A 92 0.17 21.52 20.91
N TYR A 93 -1.01 22.02 21.24
CA TYR A 93 -1.24 23.34 21.83
C TYR A 93 -1.72 23.17 23.26
N ALA A 94 -1.08 23.83 24.20
CA ALA A 94 -1.51 23.91 25.60
C ALA A 94 -1.79 25.37 25.94
N HIS A 95 -3.06 25.68 26.18
CA HIS A 95 -3.53 27.00 26.57
C HIS A 95 -3.55 27.09 28.10
N SER A 96 -2.86 28.07 28.66
CA SER A 96 -2.89 28.35 30.09
C SER A 96 -3.01 29.85 30.36
N ASN A 97 -3.15 30.20 31.63
CA ASN A 97 -3.17 31.59 32.09
C ASN A 97 -1.86 32.35 31.77
N TYR A 98 -0.80 31.64 31.36
CA TYR A 98 0.50 32.19 30.96
C TYR A 98 0.68 32.24 29.43
N GLY A 99 -0.40 32.00 28.67
CA GLY A 99 -0.43 31.99 27.21
C GLY A 99 -0.43 30.58 26.61
N VAL A 100 -0.31 30.51 25.29
CA VAL A 100 -0.30 29.26 24.52
C VAL A 100 1.13 28.75 24.39
N LYS A 101 1.34 27.47 24.73
CA LYS A 101 2.61 26.77 24.52
C LYS A 101 2.42 25.65 23.52
N THR A 102 3.41 25.46 22.66
CA THR A 102 3.34 24.49 21.58
C THR A 102 4.51 23.52 21.61
N ASN A 103 4.26 22.31 21.10
CA ASN A 103 5.29 21.34 20.75
C ASN A 103 4.96 20.77 19.39
N THR A 104 5.93 20.77 18.48
CA THR A 104 5.80 20.29 17.10
C THR A 104 6.74 19.11 16.90
N GLY A 105 6.28 18.12 16.15
CA GLY A 105 7.14 17.05 15.67
C GLY A 105 6.59 16.46 14.38
N SER A 106 7.24 15.40 13.94
CA SER A 106 6.80 14.67 12.76
C SER A 106 7.10 13.19 12.91
N LEU A 107 6.37 12.38 12.16
CA LEU A 107 6.45 10.93 12.17
C LEU A 107 6.57 10.43 10.73
N TYR A 108 7.55 9.59 10.44
CA TYR A 108 7.67 8.97 9.12
C TYR A 108 6.61 7.88 8.95
N ILE A 109 5.78 7.99 7.92
CA ILE A 109 4.77 6.97 7.56
C ILE A 109 5.39 6.06 6.51
N ALA A 110 5.68 4.81 6.86
CA ALA A 110 6.38 3.89 5.97
C ALA A 110 5.43 3.12 5.04
N ASN A 111 5.75 3.08 3.74
CA ASN A 111 5.08 2.20 2.78
C ASN A 111 6.06 1.80 1.65
N PRO A 112 6.59 0.58 1.60
CA PRO A 112 6.11 -0.59 2.31
C PRO A 112 6.48 -0.57 3.80
N LYS A 113 5.76 -1.36 4.59
CA LYS A 113 5.81 -1.46 6.06
C LYS A 113 7.13 -2.02 6.65
N GLY A 114 8.21 -2.02 5.87
CA GLY A 114 9.58 -1.98 6.36
C GLY A 114 9.97 -3.02 7.43
N HIS A 115 9.64 -4.30 7.28
CA HIS A 115 10.45 -5.41 7.81
C HIS A 115 10.02 -6.71 7.13
N TYR A 116 10.69 -7.07 6.04
CA TYR A 116 10.56 -8.42 5.47
C TYR A 116 11.11 -9.43 6.48
N ARG A 117 10.25 -9.94 7.35
CA ARG A 117 10.49 -11.20 8.03
C ARG A 117 9.78 -12.26 7.19
N TYR A 118 10.53 -13.26 6.75
CA TYR A 118 10.06 -14.41 5.96
C TYR A 118 8.97 -15.26 6.66
N THR A 119 8.37 -14.75 7.73
CA THR A 119 7.51 -15.48 8.63
C THR A 119 6.17 -14.75 8.78
N VAL A 120 5.20 -15.35 8.09
CA VAL A 120 3.76 -15.29 8.33
C VAL A 120 3.09 -13.97 7.95
N ALA A 121 2.53 -13.93 6.74
CA ALA A 121 1.45 -12.98 6.44
C ALA A 121 0.28 -13.29 7.39
N SER A 122 -0.13 -12.29 8.18
CA SER A 122 -1.32 -12.38 9.00
C SER A 122 -2.56 -12.28 8.11
N GLY A 123 -3.17 -13.43 7.83
CA GLY A 123 -4.45 -13.53 7.13
C GLY A 123 -4.83 -15.00 7.01
N SER A 124 -5.71 -15.49 7.88
CA SER A 124 -6.30 -16.82 7.74
C SER A 124 -7.45 -16.74 6.74
N ASN A 125 -7.14 -16.87 5.44
CA ASN A 125 -8.17 -16.93 4.39
C ASN A 125 -8.48 -18.41 4.08
N ASN A 126 -9.18 -19.08 5.00
CA ASN A 126 -9.61 -20.47 4.80
C ASN A 126 -10.73 -20.52 3.75
N GLY A 127 -10.44 -21.14 2.61
CA GLY A 127 -11.38 -21.37 1.49
C GLY A 127 -11.05 -20.59 0.23
N TYR A 128 -11.37 -21.16 -0.94
CA TYR A 128 -11.45 -20.40 -2.19
C TYR A 128 -12.81 -19.70 -2.29
N PRO A 129 -12.90 -18.54 -2.95
CA PRO A 129 -14.15 -17.80 -3.05
C PRO A 129 -15.18 -18.49 -3.96
N ASN A 130 -16.36 -18.84 -3.45
CA ASN A 130 -17.42 -19.51 -4.22
C ASN A 130 -18.72 -18.69 -4.21
N SER A 131 -18.89 -17.76 -5.17
CA SER A 131 -20.15 -17.08 -5.58
C SER A 131 -20.79 -15.90 -4.79
N THR A 132 -20.11 -15.18 -3.87
CA THR A 132 -20.68 -14.02 -3.14
C THR A 132 -19.94 -12.70 -3.34
N ALA A 133 -20.56 -11.57 -2.98
CA ALA A 133 -19.92 -10.24 -3.07
C ALA A 133 -18.69 -10.11 -2.12
N GLU A 134 -18.64 -10.80 -0.98
CA GLU A 134 -17.47 -10.80 -0.08
C GLU A 134 -16.25 -11.54 -0.67
N GLN A 135 -16.43 -12.21 -1.80
CA GLN A 135 -15.51 -13.20 -2.36
C GLN A 135 -14.73 -12.70 -3.58
N THR A 136 -14.98 -11.47 -4.01
CA THR A 136 -14.18 -10.70 -4.97
C THR A 136 -13.35 -9.61 -4.29
N GLY A 137 -12.96 -9.84 -3.03
CA GLY A 137 -12.22 -8.88 -2.19
C GLY A 137 -10.86 -9.43 -1.70
N PRO A 138 -10.44 -9.12 -0.46
CA PRO A 138 -9.15 -9.51 0.16
C PRO A 138 -8.65 -10.95 -0.11
N ASN A 139 -9.59 -11.88 -0.25
CA ASN A 139 -9.31 -13.30 -0.42
C ASN A 139 -8.66 -13.63 -1.77
N LEU A 140 -8.81 -12.79 -2.79
CA LEU A 140 -8.17 -12.97 -4.10
C LEU A 140 -6.64 -12.84 -4.02
N TYR A 141 -6.11 -12.07 -3.07
CA TYR A 141 -4.66 -11.85 -2.99
C TYR A 141 -3.87 -13.00 -2.36
N ARG A 142 -4.54 -13.88 -1.59
CA ARG A 142 -3.97 -15.16 -1.11
C ARG A 142 -2.60 -15.04 -0.44
N LEU A 143 -2.41 -13.97 0.35
CA LEU A 143 -1.14 -13.65 1.01
C LEU A 143 -0.67 -14.75 1.99
N ASP A 144 -1.58 -15.62 2.43
CA ASP A 144 -1.28 -16.81 3.23
C ASP A 144 -0.39 -17.81 2.47
N LYS A 145 -0.44 -17.83 1.14
CA LYS A 145 0.25 -18.83 0.31
C LYS A 145 1.72 -18.52 0.08
N ALA A 146 2.53 -19.56 0.18
CA ALA A 146 3.96 -19.48 -0.06
C ALA A 146 4.30 -19.16 -1.52
N VAL A 147 3.47 -19.62 -2.48
CA VAL A 147 3.68 -19.36 -3.91
C VAL A 147 3.65 -17.85 -4.20
N VAL A 148 2.65 -17.11 -3.68
CA VAL A 148 2.56 -15.65 -3.85
C VAL A 148 3.81 -14.94 -3.33
N ARG A 149 4.30 -15.32 -2.13
CA ARG A 149 5.53 -14.74 -1.56
C ARG A 149 6.78 -15.09 -2.37
N THR A 150 6.85 -16.30 -2.92
CA THR A 150 7.98 -16.76 -3.74
C THR A 150 8.05 -15.98 -5.04
N HIS A 151 6.92 -15.79 -5.72
CA HIS A 151 6.88 -15.01 -6.96
C HIS A 151 7.13 -13.51 -6.73
N ALA A 152 6.72 -12.97 -5.58
CA ALA A 152 7.07 -11.61 -5.20
C ALA A 152 8.59 -11.43 -5.03
N GLN A 153 9.28 -12.44 -4.48
CA GLN A 153 10.74 -12.45 -4.38
C GLN A 153 11.39 -12.60 -5.76
N ASN A 154 10.85 -13.46 -6.63
CA ASN A 154 11.35 -13.64 -7.99
C ASN A 154 11.28 -12.32 -8.78
N ALA A 155 10.19 -11.56 -8.66
CA ALA A 155 10.06 -10.23 -9.26
C ALA A 155 11.20 -9.29 -8.85
N VAL A 156 11.50 -9.24 -7.54
CA VAL A 156 12.60 -8.43 -7.00
C VAL A 156 13.96 -8.92 -7.51
N ILE A 157 14.19 -10.23 -7.53
CA ILE A 157 15.45 -10.84 -7.96
C ILE A 157 15.70 -10.59 -9.45
N GLU A 158 14.70 -10.83 -10.30
CA GLU A 158 14.81 -10.59 -11.75
C GLU A 158 15.03 -9.11 -12.05
N TYR A 159 14.27 -8.22 -11.42
CA TYR A 159 14.46 -6.79 -11.60
C TYR A 159 15.85 -6.33 -11.14
N ALA A 160 16.31 -6.81 -9.98
CA ALA A 160 17.65 -6.52 -9.47
C ALA A 160 18.73 -6.96 -10.46
N ASN A 161 18.64 -8.19 -10.98
CA ASN A 161 19.58 -8.71 -11.99
C ASN A 161 19.53 -7.89 -13.28
N ALA A 162 18.34 -7.55 -13.77
CA ALA A 162 18.16 -6.78 -14.99
C ALA A 162 18.69 -5.34 -14.90
N ARG A 163 18.68 -4.74 -13.70
CA ARG A 163 19.13 -3.36 -13.45
C ARG A 163 20.53 -3.26 -12.84
N GLY A 164 21.20 -4.37 -12.57
CA GLY A 164 22.51 -4.38 -11.90
C GLY A 164 22.44 -3.88 -10.44
N LEU A 165 21.31 -4.07 -9.77
CA LEU A 165 21.08 -3.71 -8.37
C LEU A 165 21.15 -4.94 -7.48
N THR A 166 21.29 -4.73 -6.17
CA THR A 166 21.04 -5.77 -5.17
C THR A 166 19.56 -5.82 -4.80
N THR A 167 19.08 -6.98 -4.35
CA THR A 167 17.70 -7.12 -3.84
C THR A 167 17.40 -6.15 -2.69
N THR A 168 18.38 -5.88 -1.83
CA THR A 168 18.27 -4.87 -0.75
C THR A 168 18.04 -3.47 -1.30
N GLN A 169 18.70 -3.07 -2.39
CA GLN A 169 18.48 -1.76 -3.01
C GLN A 169 17.08 -1.66 -3.62
N VAL A 170 16.60 -2.72 -4.26
CA VAL A 170 15.22 -2.77 -4.80
C VAL A 170 14.20 -2.64 -3.66
N LEU A 171 14.39 -3.37 -2.56
CA LEU A 171 13.48 -3.35 -1.40
C LEU A 171 13.59 -2.08 -0.54
N ALA A 172 14.57 -1.20 -0.79
CA ALA A 172 14.76 0.02 -0.01
C ALA A 172 13.80 1.15 -0.43
N THR A 173 13.18 1.06 -1.60
CA THR A 173 12.35 2.13 -2.17
C THR A 173 11.07 1.58 -2.76
N ALA A 174 9.95 2.27 -2.54
CA ALA A 174 8.67 1.91 -3.15
C ALA A 174 8.77 1.83 -4.69
N ASP A 175 9.44 2.79 -5.34
CA ASP A 175 9.59 2.82 -6.81
C ASP A 175 10.12 1.54 -7.40
N HIS A 176 11.27 1.06 -6.91
CA HIS A 176 11.87 -0.17 -7.41
C HIS A 176 10.99 -1.40 -7.15
N MET A 177 10.21 -1.41 -6.08
CA MET A 177 9.33 -2.53 -5.77
C MET A 177 8.10 -2.57 -6.69
N VAL A 178 7.45 -1.41 -6.90
CA VAL A 178 6.33 -1.29 -7.85
C VAL A 178 6.80 -1.65 -9.26
N GLU A 179 7.94 -1.12 -9.69
CA GLU A 179 8.48 -1.39 -11.02
C GLU A 179 8.91 -2.86 -11.19
N ALA A 180 9.49 -3.47 -10.16
CA ALA A 180 9.84 -4.90 -10.19
C ALA A 180 8.60 -5.78 -10.39
N VAL A 181 7.51 -5.50 -9.67
CA VAL A 181 6.26 -6.27 -9.79
C VAL A 181 5.58 -6.01 -11.14
N ALA A 182 5.49 -4.75 -11.59
CA ALA A 182 4.91 -4.40 -12.88
C ALA A 182 5.61 -5.14 -14.02
N ARG A 183 6.95 -5.08 -14.03
CA ARG A 183 7.78 -5.77 -15.02
C ARG A 183 7.59 -7.29 -14.96
N TYR A 184 7.64 -7.88 -13.76
CA TYR A 184 7.53 -9.33 -13.59
C TYR A 184 6.21 -9.85 -14.16
N VAL A 185 5.08 -9.26 -13.76
CA VAL A 185 3.77 -9.67 -14.27
C VAL A 185 3.66 -9.41 -15.77
N SER A 186 4.18 -8.29 -16.28
CA SER A 186 4.16 -8.03 -17.72
C SER A 186 4.98 -9.02 -18.56
N GLN A 187 6.02 -9.63 -17.99
CA GLN A 187 6.87 -10.59 -18.71
C GLN A 187 6.35 -12.02 -18.60
N HIS A 188 5.69 -12.35 -17.48
CA HIS A 188 5.28 -13.71 -17.14
C HIS A 188 3.77 -13.92 -17.20
N MET A 189 2.98 -12.92 -17.59
CA MET A 189 1.53 -13.06 -17.69
C MET A 189 1.04 -12.61 -19.06
N SER A 190 0.33 -13.50 -19.75
CA SER A 190 -0.29 -13.24 -21.04
C SER A 190 -1.80 -13.10 -20.91
N TRP A 191 -2.41 -12.37 -21.85
CA TRP A 191 -3.86 -12.20 -21.88
C TRP A 191 -4.57 -13.51 -22.21
N ARG A 192 -5.61 -13.87 -21.44
CA ARG A 192 -6.55 -14.95 -21.76
C ARG A 192 -7.93 -14.60 -21.24
N SER A 193 -8.95 -14.88 -22.06
CA SER A 193 -10.36 -14.67 -21.70
C SER A 193 -10.84 -15.57 -20.56
N ASP A 194 -11.79 -15.07 -19.80
CA ASP A 194 -12.53 -15.81 -18.77
C ASP A 194 -13.14 -17.14 -19.16
N GLU A 195 -13.68 -17.26 -20.38
CA GLU A 195 -14.27 -18.52 -20.84
C GLU A 195 -13.23 -19.65 -20.81
N LEU A 196 -12.01 -19.34 -21.25
CA LEU A 196 -10.88 -20.27 -21.22
C LEU A 196 -10.31 -20.43 -19.80
N ASN A 197 -10.21 -19.35 -19.00
CA ASN A 197 -9.80 -19.45 -17.60
C ASN A 197 -10.70 -20.42 -16.83
N ARG A 198 -12.02 -20.35 -17.05
CA ARG A 198 -13.00 -21.23 -16.40
C ARG A 198 -12.80 -22.69 -16.79
N GLN A 199 -12.52 -22.97 -18.06
CA GLN A 199 -12.21 -24.33 -18.52
C GLN A 199 -10.93 -24.86 -17.86
N VAL A 200 -9.86 -24.06 -17.83
CA VAL A 200 -8.59 -24.44 -17.21
C VAL A 200 -8.75 -24.73 -15.71
N PHE A 201 -9.53 -23.91 -15.00
CA PHE A 201 -9.82 -24.16 -13.58
C PHE A 201 -10.60 -25.47 -13.41
N ALA A 202 -11.62 -25.72 -14.22
CA ALA A 202 -12.36 -26.98 -14.19
C ALA A 202 -11.47 -28.19 -14.46
N ASP A 203 -10.59 -28.13 -15.46
CA ASP A 203 -9.67 -29.22 -15.79
C ASP A 203 -8.65 -29.51 -14.68
N ASN A 204 -8.36 -28.52 -13.83
CA ASN A 204 -7.47 -28.64 -12.67
C ASN A 204 -8.21 -28.92 -11.35
N GLY A 205 -9.47 -29.36 -11.39
CA GLY A 205 -10.24 -29.76 -10.19
C GLY A 205 -10.91 -28.60 -9.44
N TYR A 206 -11.01 -27.44 -10.07
CA TYR A 206 -11.68 -26.25 -9.55
C TYR A 206 -13.02 -26.00 -10.25
N GLU A 207 -13.72 -27.04 -10.71
CA GLU A 207 -15.03 -26.91 -11.39
C GLU A 207 -16.11 -26.21 -10.54
N SER A 208 -15.95 -26.17 -9.21
CA SER A 208 -16.86 -25.46 -8.30
C SER A 208 -16.54 -23.97 -8.11
N TYR A 209 -15.40 -23.51 -8.64
CA TYR A 209 -15.02 -22.10 -8.61
C TYR A 209 -15.83 -21.31 -9.64
N SER A 210 -16.78 -20.50 -9.16
CA SER A 210 -17.65 -19.69 -10.01
C SER A 210 -17.89 -18.31 -9.40
N PRO A 211 -16.89 -17.41 -9.46
CA PRO A 211 -16.93 -16.09 -8.84
C PRO A 211 -17.87 -15.08 -9.54
N GLY A 212 -18.36 -15.37 -10.75
CA GLY A 212 -19.27 -14.48 -11.48
C GLY A 212 -19.07 -14.54 -12.98
N TRP A 213 -19.41 -13.44 -13.66
CA TRP A 213 -19.34 -13.30 -15.12
C TRP A 213 -17.96 -12.87 -15.64
N ASP A 214 -17.11 -12.35 -14.76
CA ASP A 214 -15.89 -11.57 -15.05
C ASP A 214 -14.73 -12.14 -14.22
N PHE A 215 -14.50 -13.45 -14.41
CA PHE A 215 -13.98 -14.52 -13.57
C PHE A 215 -12.63 -14.19 -12.88
N PRO A 216 -12.62 -13.43 -11.75
CA PRO A 216 -11.34 -13.02 -11.17
C PRO A 216 -10.59 -14.24 -10.63
N GLN A 217 -9.31 -14.36 -10.94
CA GLN A 217 -8.48 -15.46 -10.47
C GLN A 217 -7.82 -15.11 -9.13
N PRO A 218 -7.86 -16.01 -8.14
CA PRO A 218 -7.01 -15.87 -6.95
C PRO A 218 -5.54 -15.91 -7.35
N ALA A 219 -4.70 -15.07 -6.74
CA ALA A 219 -3.29 -14.93 -7.11
C ALA A 219 -2.50 -16.26 -6.97
N ASP A 220 -2.84 -17.12 -6.00
CA ASP A 220 -2.20 -18.43 -5.86
C ASP A 220 -2.57 -19.38 -6.99
N LEU A 221 -3.82 -19.39 -7.44
CA LEU A 221 -4.29 -20.19 -8.57
C LEU A 221 -3.75 -19.65 -9.89
N THR A 222 -3.68 -18.33 -10.06
CA THR A 222 -3.00 -17.69 -11.19
C THR A 222 -1.57 -18.24 -11.31
N LEU A 223 -0.82 -18.22 -10.22
CA LEU A 223 0.58 -18.67 -10.18
C LEU A 223 0.78 -20.18 -10.27
N THR A 224 -0.27 -21.00 -10.15
CA THR A 224 -0.12 -22.47 -10.07
C THR A 224 -0.82 -23.23 -11.18
N ILE A 225 -1.92 -22.71 -11.71
CA ILE A 225 -2.78 -23.44 -12.65
C ILE A 225 -3.23 -22.62 -13.86
N SER A 226 -2.83 -21.35 -14.03
CA SER A 226 -3.39 -20.51 -15.10
C SER A 226 -2.55 -20.41 -16.37
N GLY A 227 -1.41 -21.07 -16.49
CA GLY A 227 -0.57 -21.00 -17.69
C GLY A 227 -1.17 -21.52 -19.01
N ASP A 228 -0.33 -21.53 -20.05
CA ASP A 228 -0.70 -21.61 -21.49
C ASP A 228 -1.30 -22.95 -21.97
N LEU A 229 -1.38 -23.98 -21.12
CA LEU A 229 -1.78 -25.34 -21.50
C LEU A 229 -2.97 -25.87 -20.69
N ASN A 230 -3.77 -26.73 -21.32
CA ASN A 230 -4.72 -27.59 -20.59
C ASN A 230 -3.89 -28.57 -19.73
N ASN A 231 -3.94 -28.40 -18.40
CA ASN A 231 -3.02 -28.99 -17.39
C ASN A 231 -1.67 -28.26 -17.30
N VAL A 232 -1.72 -27.10 -16.65
CA VAL A 232 -0.58 -26.19 -16.48
C VAL A 232 0.52 -26.82 -15.65
N SER A 233 1.75 -26.63 -16.10
CA SER A 233 2.95 -26.94 -15.35
C SER A 233 3.51 -25.69 -14.67
N SER A 234 4.33 -25.86 -13.62
CA SER A 234 4.99 -24.73 -12.95
C SER A 234 6.04 -24.00 -13.80
N SER A 235 6.28 -24.44 -15.04
CA SER A 235 7.19 -23.80 -16.00
C SER A 235 6.47 -22.96 -17.05
N ASP A 236 5.15 -23.04 -17.12
CA ASP A 236 4.36 -22.23 -18.05
C ASP A 236 4.17 -20.82 -17.46
N ASP A 237 4.31 -19.79 -18.29
CA ASP A 237 3.94 -18.42 -17.91
C ASP A 237 2.44 -18.35 -17.64
N PHE A 238 2.02 -17.45 -16.75
CA PHE A 238 0.65 -17.32 -16.27
C PHE A 238 -0.27 -16.71 -17.33
N MET A 239 -1.58 -16.93 -17.18
CA MET A 239 -2.55 -16.23 -18.01
C MET A 239 -3.75 -15.72 -17.22
N GLY A 240 -4.33 -14.66 -17.75
CA GLY A 240 -5.55 -14.02 -17.25
C GLY A 240 -5.79 -12.72 -18.01
N ASP A 241 -6.92 -12.08 -17.80
CA ASP A 241 -7.23 -10.77 -18.39
C ASP A 241 -6.98 -9.65 -17.39
N CYS A 242 -7.70 -8.53 -17.47
CA CYS A 242 -7.30 -7.27 -16.85
C CYS A 242 -7.30 -7.32 -15.32
N GLU A 243 -8.35 -7.86 -14.73
CA GLU A 243 -8.49 -8.01 -13.29
C GLU A 243 -7.49 -9.01 -12.73
N ASP A 244 -7.19 -10.09 -13.47
CA ASP A 244 -6.24 -11.10 -13.02
C ASP A 244 -4.83 -10.52 -12.91
N HIS A 245 -4.47 -9.66 -13.88
CA HIS A 245 -3.22 -8.90 -13.83
C HIS A 245 -3.21 -7.95 -12.62
N ALA A 246 -4.31 -7.23 -12.39
CA ALA A 246 -4.41 -6.28 -11.29
C ALA A 246 -4.30 -6.97 -9.92
N ILE A 247 -5.07 -8.05 -9.73
CA ILE A 247 -5.06 -8.90 -8.53
C ILE A 247 -3.67 -9.47 -8.27
N LEU A 248 -3.01 -10.01 -9.30
CA LEU A 248 -1.69 -10.60 -9.14
C LEU A 248 -0.66 -9.53 -8.73
N ARG A 249 -0.62 -8.38 -9.41
CA ARG A 249 0.34 -7.31 -9.05
C ARG A 249 0.08 -6.79 -7.63
N ALA A 250 -1.17 -6.56 -7.26
CA ALA A 250 -1.54 -6.17 -5.91
C ALA A 250 -1.10 -7.22 -4.88
N ALA A 251 -1.34 -8.51 -5.14
CA ALA A 251 -0.91 -9.60 -4.27
C ALA A 251 0.62 -9.63 -4.08
N LEU A 252 1.39 -9.46 -5.16
CA LEU A 252 2.84 -9.45 -5.10
C LEU A 252 3.38 -8.24 -4.34
N LEU A 253 2.87 -7.02 -4.59
CA LEU A 253 3.29 -5.83 -3.84
C LEU A 253 2.95 -5.92 -2.35
N ARG A 254 1.78 -6.46 -2.02
CA ARG A 254 1.38 -6.71 -0.64
C ARG A 254 2.24 -7.77 0.02
N ALA A 255 2.64 -8.81 -0.70
CA ALA A 255 3.61 -9.79 -0.22
C ALA A 255 5.01 -9.18 0.00
N LEU A 256 5.34 -8.08 -0.68
CA LEU A 256 6.54 -7.28 -0.43
C LEU A 256 6.37 -6.24 0.71
N GLY A 257 5.18 -6.13 1.30
CA GLY A 257 4.91 -5.32 2.48
C GLY A 257 4.20 -3.99 2.21
N PHE A 258 3.69 -3.76 1.00
CA PHE A 258 2.81 -2.61 0.76
C PHE A 258 1.55 -2.69 1.62
N ALA A 259 1.13 -1.56 2.16
CA ALA A 259 -0.08 -1.49 2.96
C ALA A 259 -1.33 -1.77 2.08
N PRO A 260 -2.34 -2.52 2.58
CA PRO A 260 -3.54 -2.82 1.79
C PRO A 260 -4.31 -1.57 1.32
N TRP A 261 -4.26 -0.48 2.09
CA TRP A 261 -4.91 0.79 1.77
C TRP A 261 -4.18 1.58 0.67
N ALA A 262 -2.93 1.23 0.40
CA ALA A 262 -2.07 1.93 -0.55
C ALA A 262 -2.13 1.33 -1.96
N ILE A 263 -2.88 0.26 -2.17
CA ILE A 263 -3.04 -0.39 -3.46
C ILE A 263 -4.53 -0.56 -3.72
N TRP A 264 -4.94 -0.17 -4.92
CA TRP A 264 -6.31 -0.23 -5.38
C TRP A 264 -6.34 -0.99 -6.68
N ASP A 265 -7.31 -1.89 -6.82
CA ASP A 265 -7.73 -2.44 -8.11
C ASP A 265 -8.85 -1.52 -8.61
N VAL A 266 -8.67 -0.92 -9.79
CA VAL A 266 -9.50 0.17 -10.33
C VAL A 266 -10.03 -0.23 -11.70
N ILE A 267 -11.31 0.04 -11.92
CA ILE A 267 -12.03 -0.25 -13.15
C ILE A 267 -12.37 1.05 -13.88
N ASP A 268 -12.10 1.07 -15.18
CA ASP A 268 -12.31 2.24 -16.05
C ASP A 268 -13.80 2.53 -16.34
N ASN A 269 -14.06 3.75 -16.83
CA ASN A 269 -15.34 4.18 -17.37
C ASN A 269 -15.23 4.37 -18.90
N PRO A 270 -16.06 3.70 -19.74
CA PRO A 270 -17.00 2.65 -19.37
C PRO A 270 -16.30 1.43 -18.77
N VAL A 271 -17.04 0.63 -17.98
CA VAL A 271 -16.54 -0.60 -17.32
C VAL A 271 -16.05 -1.59 -18.38
N SER A 272 -14.76 -1.50 -18.72
CA SER A 272 -14.15 -2.31 -19.79
C SER A 272 -12.73 -2.77 -19.50
N HIS A 273 -12.09 -2.26 -18.45
CA HIS A 273 -10.69 -2.54 -18.14
C HIS A 273 -10.42 -2.35 -16.66
N GLU A 274 -9.51 -3.15 -16.11
CA GLU A 274 -9.09 -3.13 -14.71
C GLU A 274 -7.56 -3.01 -14.59
N TYR A 275 -7.10 -2.14 -13.69
CA TYR A 275 -5.70 -1.81 -13.47
C TYR A 275 -5.44 -1.49 -12.00
N ASN A 276 -4.19 -1.22 -11.62
CA ASN A 276 -3.86 -0.81 -10.27
C ASN A 276 -3.60 0.69 -10.15
N VAL A 277 -4.05 1.29 -9.05
CA VAL A 277 -3.52 2.56 -8.55
C VAL A 277 -2.77 2.31 -7.25
N VAL A 278 -1.50 2.72 -7.20
CA VAL A 278 -0.62 2.55 -6.05
C VAL A 278 -0.26 3.91 -5.47
N LEU A 279 -0.45 4.09 -4.16
CA LEU A 279 -0.14 5.30 -3.42
C LEU A 279 1.19 5.14 -2.69
N TYR A 280 2.17 5.95 -3.05
CA TYR A 280 3.45 6.02 -2.36
C TYR A 280 4.13 7.37 -2.59
N GLN A 281 5.00 7.81 -1.68
CA GLN A 281 5.59 9.17 -1.71
C GLN A 281 4.54 10.29 -1.85
N GLY A 282 3.39 10.11 -1.20
CA GLY A 282 2.26 11.05 -1.24
C GLY A 282 1.51 11.17 -2.58
N ALA A 283 1.90 10.40 -3.60
CA ALA A 283 1.30 10.46 -4.94
C ALA A 283 0.66 9.13 -5.35
N PHE A 284 -0.47 9.23 -6.04
CA PHE A 284 -1.16 8.10 -6.68
C PHE A 284 -0.53 7.85 -8.06
N ARG A 285 -0.15 6.62 -8.34
CA ARG A 285 0.47 6.21 -9.59
C ARG A 285 -0.24 5.03 -10.20
N LEU A 286 -0.40 5.06 -11.52
CA LEU A 286 -1.03 4.00 -12.29
C LEU A 286 -0.04 2.87 -12.55
N MET A 287 -0.52 1.64 -12.41
CA MET A 287 0.20 0.42 -12.80
C MET A 287 -0.74 -0.47 -13.60
N ASP A 288 -0.47 -0.57 -14.89
CA ASP A 288 -1.25 -1.38 -15.84
C ASP A 288 -0.29 -2.23 -16.72
N TYR A 289 -0.75 -2.83 -17.82
CA TYR A 289 0.06 -3.67 -18.70
C TYR A 289 1.40 -3.00 -19.07
N GLY A 290 2.48 -3.76 -18.99
CA GLY A 290 3.84 -3.22 -19.19
C GLY A 290 4.55 -2.84 -17.90
N THR A 291 5.68 -2.18 -18.07
CA THR A 291 6.38 -1.43 -17.03
C THR A 291 5.59 -0.15 -16.71
N ILE A 292 5.83 0.45 -15.54
CA ILE A 292 5.09 1.66 -15.10
C ILE A 292 5.23 2.80 -16.12
N ASP A 293 6.37 2.86 -16.81
CA ASP A 293 6.69 3.89 -17.78
C ASP A 293 6.05 3.71 -19.17
N ARG A 294 5.52 2.52 -19.49
CA ARG A 294 4.90 2.27 -20.81
C ARG A 294 3.77 3.25 -21.12
N TRP A 295 2.99 3.61 -20.12
CA TRP A 295 1.85 4.54 -20.25
C TRP A 295 2.30 6.00 -20.35
N LEU A 296 3.45 6.33 -19.73
CA LEU A 296 4.09 7.64 -19.88
C LEU A 296 4.52 7.86 -21.33
N GLU A 297 4.99 6.81 -22.00
CA GLU A 297 5.46 6.89 -23.39
C GLU A 297 4.31 7.09 -24.38
N THR A 298 3.20 6.38 -24.21
CA THR A 298 2.10 6.38 -25.18
C THR A 298 1.15 7.58 -25.02
N HIS A 299 1.24 8.32 -23.92
CA HIS A 299 0.34 9.46 -23.61
C HIS A 299 -1.14 9.10 -23.72
N THR A 300 -1.50 7.82 -23.55
CA THR A 300 -2.86 7.31 -23.72
C THR A 300 -3.72 7.57 -22.47
N TRP A 301 -3.50 8.71 -21.82
CA TRP A 301 -4.11 9.14 -20.56
C TRP A 301 -5.63 9.13 -20.58
N ASP A 302 -6.22 9.53 -21.71
CA ASP A 302 -7.67 9.55 -21.90
C ASP A 302 -8.29 8.14 -21.89
N ALA A 303 -7.48 7.08 -21.99
CA ALA A 303 -7.95 5.70 -21.92
C ALA A 303 -8.32 5.27 -20.49
N HIS A 304 -7.81 5.97 -19.47
CA HIS A 304 -8.09 5.65 -18.07
C HIS A 304 -8.96 6.72 -17.42
N GLN A 305 -10.20 6.37 -17.12
CA GLN A 305 -11.14 7.20 -16.38
C GLN A 305 -11.68 6.37 -15.23
N SER A 306 -11.02 6.47 -14.06
CA SER A 306 -11.38 5.73 -12.85
C SER A 306 -12.89 5.80 -12.59
N TYR A 307 -13.60 4.68 -12.74
CA TYR A 307 -15.02 4.57 -12.45
C TYR A 307 -15.25 4.09 -11.02
N TYR A 308 -14.64 3.00 -10.61
CA TYR A 308 -14.60 2.61 -9.20
C TYR A 308 -13.36 1.80 -8.95
N GLY A 309 -13.07 1.57 -7.68
CA GLY A 309 -12.00 0.69 -7.28
C GLY A 309 -12.28 0.09 -5.93
N TRP A 310 -11.56 -1.00 -5.68
CA TRP A 310 -11.77 -1.85 -4.54
C TRP A 310 -10.43 -2.23 -3.91
N ASN A 311 -10.48 -2.48 -2.60
CA ASN A 311 -9.41 -3.03 -1.80
C ASN A 311 -10.02 -3.52 -0.47
N GLU A 312 -9.19 -3.99 0.47
CA GLU A 312 -9.71 -4.54 1.73
C GLU A 312 -10.40 -3.52 2.65
N GLU A 313 -10.11 -2.23 2.50
CA GLU A 313 -10.66 -1.17 3.34
C GLU A 313 -11.96 -0.60 2.76
N HIS A 314 -12.05 -0.61 1.44
CA HIS A 314 -13.09 0.06 0.68
C HIS A 314 -14.14 -0.91 0.11
N GLY A 315 -14.02 -2.19 0.43
CA GLY A 315 -14.99 -3.22 0.10
C GLY A 315 -14.63 -4.00 -1.17
N PRO A 316 -15.39 -5.05 -1.46
CA PRO A 316 -15.06 -5.97 -2.54
C PRO A 316 -15.31 -5.40 -3.94
N ARG A 317 -14.74 -6.03 -4.96
CA ARG A 317 -15.03 -5.72 -6.37
C ARG A 317 -16.53 -5.78 -6.65
N GLY A 318 -17.07 -4.73 -7.27
CA GLY A 318 -18.49 -4.63 -7.64
C GLY A 318 -19.34 -3.71 -6.74
N THR A 319 -18.78 -3.11 -5.69
CA THR A 319 -19.43 -2.06 -4.88
C THR A 319 -19.30 -0.67 -5.51
N ALA A 320 -19.78 -0.53 -6.76
CA ALA A 320 -19.56 0.63 -7.64
C ALA A 320 -19.77 2.02 -6.98
N ASP A 321 -20.71 2.15 -6.04
CA ASP A 321 -21.12 3.45 -5.50
C ASP A 321 -20.32 3.93 -4.28
N LEU A 322 -19.57 3.06 -3.59
CA LEU A 322 -19.01 3.42 -2.27
C LEU A 322 -17.72 4.24 -2.34
N ASN A 323 -16.92 4.09 -3.40
CA ASN A 323 -15.59 4.72 -3.48
C ASN A 323 -15.33 5.47 -4.78
N HIS A 324 -16.35 5.59 -5.64
CA HIS A 324 -16.27 6.36 -6.89
C HIS A 324 -15.73 7.77 -6.61
N ASP A 325 -16.37 8.51 -5.69
CA ASP A 325 -15.99 9.89 -5.40
C ASP A 325 -14.60 9.98 -4.75
N TYR A 326 -14.23 9.07 -3.85
CA TYR A 326 -12.90 9.06 -3.25
C TYR A 326 -11.81 8.87 -4.31
N LEU A 327 -11.95 7.88 -5.19
CA LEU A 327 -10.97 7.64 -6.24
C LEU A 327 -11.02 8.73 -7.29
N LYS A 328 -12.19 9.22 -7.65
CA LYS A 328 -12.35 10.34 -8.57
C LYS A 328 -11.66 11.60 -8.07
N ASP A 329 -11.74 11.88 -6.77
CA ASP A 329 -11.18 13.11 -6.23
C ASP A 329 -9.67 12.99 -5.93
N ASN A 330 -9.18 11.78 -5.64
CA ASN A 330 -7.79 11.54 -5.23
C ASN A 330 -6.90 10.93 -6.32
N THR A 331 -7.45 10.07 -7.17
CA THR A 331 -6.71 9.45 -8.28
C THR A 331 -6.70 10.32 -9.53
N HIS A 332 -7.62 11.29 -9.68
CA HIS A 332 -7.57 12.25 -10.80
C HIS A 332 -6.48 13.32 -10.62
N ASN A 333 -5.74 13.26 -9.51
CA ASN A 333 -4.61 14.12 -9.19
C ASN A 333 -3.29 13.44 -9.57
N TYR A 334 -3.26 12.84 -10.77
CA TYR A 334 -2.03 12.48 -11.46
C TYR A 334 -1.17 13.74 -11.60
N PRO A 335 0.18 13.62 -11.63
CA PRO A 335 1.05 14.77 -11.85
C PRO A 335 0.50 15.66 -12.98
N GLY A 336 0.06 16.85 -12.53
CA GLY A 336 -0.55 18.01 -13.22
C GLY A 336 -1.84 17.84 -14.02
N GLY A 337 -2.74 17.04 -13.46
CA GLY A 337 -4.18 17.23 -13.61
C GLY A 337 -4.70 16.99 -15.03
N ARG A 338 -5.98 17.31 -15.24
CA ARG A 338 -6.76 17.02 -16.47
C ARG A 338 -6.17 17.52 -17.80
N SER A 339 -5.07 18.25 -17.78
CA SER A 339 -4.44 18.72 -19.01
C SER A 339 -3.46 17.67 -19.51
N ASN A 340 -3.78 17.07 -20.67
CA ASN A 340 -2.86 16.42 -21.62
C ASN A 340 -1.77 17.39 -22.11
N GLY A 341 -1.07 18.05 -21.18
CA GLY A 341 0.00 18.98 -21.42
C GLY A 341 1.31 18.21 -21.51
N ASN A 342 1.98 18.34 -22.66
CA ASN A 342 3.28 17.74 -23.01
C ASN A 342 4.46 18.22 -22.13
N THR A 343 4.26 18.47 -20.83
CA THR A 343 5.25 19.06 -19.91
C THR A 343 5.65 18.13 -18.77
N TRP A 344 5.37 16.82 -18.89
CA TRP A 344 5.85 15.81 -17.93
C TRP A 344 7.21 15.27 -18.35
N SER A 345 8.10 15.09 -17.38
CA SER A 345 9.34 14.32 -17.57
C SER A 345 9.26 13.04 -16.74
N TYR A 346 9.90 11.98 -17.21
CA TYR A 346 10.08 10.72 -16.48
C TYR A 346 10.56 10.96 -15.04
N GLN A 347 11.48 11.92 -14.89
CA GLN A 347 12.03 12.33 -13.62
C GLN A 347 10.99 13.00 -12.72
N GLY A 348 10.08 13.82 -13.25
CA GLY A 348 8.97 14.39 -12.50
C GLY A 348 7.96 13.35 -12.00
N TYR A 349 7.60 12.33 -12.80
CA TYR A 349 6.61 11.32 -12.35
C TYR A 349 7.11 10.40 -11.21
N TYR A 350 8.41 10.09 -11.22
CA TYR A 350 9.04 9.27 -10.18
C TYR A 350 9.55 10.10 -9.00
N GLU A 351 10.03 11.34 -9.21
CA GLU A 351 10.63 12.18 -8.17
C GLU A 351 9.70 13.27 -7.61
N ASP A 352 8.54 13.56 -8.23
CA ASP A 352 7.55 14.48 -7.65
C ASP A 352 6.93 13.82 -6.41
N VAL A 353 7.47 14.20 -5.27
CA VAL A 353 6.80 14.13 -3.99
C VAL A 353 5.60 15.07 -4.08
N ALA A 354 4.39 14.61 -3.75
CA ALA A 354 3.25 15.51 -3.63
C ALA A 354 3.62 16.68 -2.69
N PRO A 355 3.21 17.94 -3.00
CA PRO A 355 3.68 19.13 -2.32
C PRO A 355 3.41 19.18 -0.80
#